data_AF-A0A7K0VHR5-F1
#
_entry.id   AF-A0A7K0VHR5-F1
#
_cell.length_a   1.000
_cell.length_b   1.000
_cell.length_c   1.000
_cell.angle_alpha   90.00
_cell.angle_beta   90.00
_cell.angle_gamma   90.00
#
_symmetry.space_group_name_H-M   'P 1'
#
loop_
_entity.id
_entity.type
_entity.pdbx_description
1 polymer ?
#
loop_
_entity_poly.entity_id
_entity_poly.type
_entity_poly.pdbx_seq_one_letter_code
_entity_poly.pdbx_strand_id
1 'polypeptide(L)' 'MGTGDIIDELLWRELIAQSTDIGALQAAAAAAPITLYCGFDPTAPSLHLGNLAQILTVRRFQQFGHR' A
#
# COMPACT_ATOMS: atom_id res chain seq x y z
N MET A 1 1.51 -15.04 -13.00
CA MET A 1 1.91 -13.87 -12.19
C MET A 1 1.22 -12.68 -12.83
N GLY A 2 0.26 -12.07 -12.14
CA GLY A 2 -0.64 -11.08 -12.73
C GLY A 2 0.15 -9.88 -13.27
N THR A 3 -0.16 -9.50 -14.51
CA THR A 3 0.41 -8.40 -15.28
C THR A 3 -0.18 -7.03 -14.86
N GLY A 4 -0.39 -6.80 -13.56
CA GLY A 4 -0.97 -5.55 -13.03
C GLY A 4 0.05 -4.75 -12.23
N ASP A 5 -0.10 -3.43 -12.19
CA ASP A 5 0.70 -2.57 -11.32
C ASP A 5 0.30 -2.73 -9.83
N ILE A 6 1.00 -2.05 -8.92
CA ILE A 6 0.71 -2.13 -7.49
C ILE A 6 -0.73 -1.69 -7.15
N ILE A 7 -1.28 -0.72 -7.87
CA ILE A 7 -2.63 -0.20 -7.62
C ILE A 7 -3.67 -1.23 -8.06
N ASP A 8 -3.48 -1.86 -9.22
CA ASP A 8 -4.32 -2.97 -9.68
C ASP A 8 -4.29 -4.14 -8.68
N GLU A 9 -3.13 -4.47 -8.11
CA GLU A 9 -2.99 -5.53 -7.10
C GLU A 9 -3.82 -5.22 -5.85
N LEU A 10 -3.77 -3.97 -5.37
CA LEU A 10 -4.49 -3.56 -4.17
C LEU A 10 -6.00 -3.45 -4.40
N LEU A 11 -6.43 -3.01 -5.58
CA LEU A 11 -7.85 -3.00 -5.97
C LEU A 11 -8.41 -4.42 -6.07
N TRP A 12 -7.70 -5.33 -6.72
CA TRP A 12 -8.11 -6.74 -6.86
C TRP A 12 -8.26 -7.44 -5.50
N ARG A 13 -7.44 -7.06 -4.51
CA ARG A 13 -7.51 -7.57 -3.13
C ARG A 13 -8.49 -6.83 -2.22
N GLU A 14 -9.17 -5.80 -2.73
CA GLU A 14 -10.05 -4.92 -1.95
C GLU A 14 -9.32 -4.23 -0.77
N LEU A 15 -8.04 -3.88 -0.96
CA LEU A 15 -7.20 -3.24 0.06
C LEU A 15 -7.20 -1.70 0.00
N ILE A 16 -7.95 -1.11 -0.93
CA ILE A 16 -8.16 0.34 -1.03
C ILE A 16 -9.59 0.65 -0.60
N ALA A 17 -9.74 1.16 0.63
CA ALA A 17 -11.04 1.64 1.09
C ALA A 17 -11.38 3.01 0.47
N GLN A 18 -10.40 3.92 0.39
CA GLN A 18 -10.53 5.27 -0.15
C GLN A 18 -9.20 5.70 -0.78
N SER A 19 -9.28 6.56 -1.80
CA SER A 19 -8.12 7.25 -2.39
C SER A 19 -8.52 8.70 -2.70
N THR A 20 -7.58 9.62 -2.58
CA THR A 20 -7.81 11.03 -2.98
C THR A 20 -8.09 11.14 -4.48
N ASP A 21 -7.31 10.41 -5.28
CA ASP A 21 -7.50 10.22 -6.72
C ASP A 21 -6.76 8.93 -7.12
N ILE A 22 -7.52 7.91 -7.49
CA ILE A 22 -6.95 6.61 -7.84
C ILE A 22 -6.18 6.65 -9.16
N GLY A 23 -6.63 7.44 -10.13
CA GLY A 23 -5.99 7.56 -11.45
C GLY A 23 -4.68 8.30 -11.37
N ALA A 24 -4.64 9.39 -10.59
CA ALA A 24 -3.40 10.13 -10.34
C ALA A 24 -2.37 9.27 -9.57
N LEU A 25 -2.82 8.50 -8.58
CA LEU A 25 -1.94 7.58 -7.83
C LEU A 25 -1.37 6.49 -8.74
N GLN A 26 -2.20 5.89 -9.60
CA GLN A 26 -1.77 4.86 -10.55
C GLN A 26 -0.75 5.41 -11.55
N ALA A 27 -0.99 6.60 -12.11
CA ALA A 27 -0.04 7.27 -12.99
C ALA A 27 1.30 7.58 -12.28
N ALA A 28 1.25 8.04 -11.03
CA ALA A 28 2.45 8.32 -10.24
C ALA A 28 3.27 7.04 -9.93
N ALA A 29 2.59 5.96 -9.54
CA ALA A 29 3.22 4.67 -9.25
C ALA A 29 3.83 4.00 -10.50
N ALA A 30 3.20 4.19 -11.67
CA ALA A 30 3.72 3.70 -12.94
C ALA A 30 4.91 4.51 -13.46
N ALA A 31 4.99 5.81 -13.14
CA ALA A 31 6.05 6.68 -13.63
C ALA A 31 7.40 6.44 -12.93
N ALA A 32 7.42 6.25 -11.62
CA ALA A 32 8.64 6.01 -10.83
C ALA A 32 8.33 5.40 -9.45
N PRO A 33 9.33 4.81 -8.77
CA PRO A 33 9.20 4.43 -7.38
C PRO A 33 8.78 5.60 -6.49
N ILE A 34 7.61 5.50 -5.86
CA ILE A 34 7.13 6.45 -4.86
C ILE A 34 7.65 6.11 -3.46
N THR A 35 7.74 7.14 -2.61
CA THR A 35 7.97 6.96 -1.17
C THR A 35 6.64 7.16 -0.42
N LEU A 36 6.29 6.22 0.44
CA LEU A 36 5.06 6.25 1.25
C LEU A 36 5.39 6.08 2.73
N TYR A 37 4.39 6.36 3.58
CA TYR A 37 4.48 6.12 5.01
C TYR A 37 3.19 5.50 5.54
N CYS A 38 3.32 4.76 6.64
CA CYS A 38 2.20 4.28 7.44
C CYS A 38 2.60 4.47 8.92
N GLY A 39 1.75 5.17 9.67
CA GLY A 39 2.00 5.50 11.07
C GLY A 39 1.38 4.48 12.02
N PHE A 40 2.07 4.19 13.11
CA PHE A 40 1.57 3.40 14.23
C PHE A 40 1.86 4.12 15.54
N ASP A 41 0.81 4.48 16.28
CA ASP A 41 0.97 5.11 17.59
C ASP A 41 1.35 4.06 18.65
N PRO A 42 2.23 4.38 19.62
CA PRO A 42 2.67 3.46 20.66
C PRO A 42 1.61 3.30 21.77
N THR A 43 0.42 2.81 21.41
CA THR A 43 -0.72 2.64 22.32
C THR A 43 -0.64 1.37 23.18
N ALA A 44 0.27 0.44 22.84
CA ALA A 44 0.55 -0.78 23.58
C ALA A 44 2.01 -1.22 23.37
N PRO A 45 2.57 -2.12 24.21
CA PRO A 45 3.94 -2.64 24.06
C PRO A 45 4.21 -3.42 22.76
N SER A 46 3.17 -3.81 22.03
CA SER A 46 3.25 -4.54 20.77
C SER A 46 2.09 -4.14 19.85
N LEU A 47 2.33 -4.24 18.55
CA LEU A 47 1.26 -4.25 17.55
C LEU A 47 0.44 -5.53 17.66
N HIS A 48 -0.78 -5.48 17.12
CA HIS A 48 -1.70 -6.62 17.08
C HIS A 48 -2.26 -6.81 15.67
N LEU A 49 -3.15 -7.80 15.50
CA LEU A 49 -3.71 -8.18 14.20
C LEU A 49 -4.36 -7.01 13.44
N GLY A 50 -4.90 -6.01 14.16
CA GLY A 50 -5.52 -4.82 13.56
C GLY A 50 -4.54 -3.98 12.74
N ASN A 51 -3.24 -4.01 13.08
CA ASN A 51 -2.20 -3.28 12.35
C ASN A 51 -1.71 -4.05 11.11
N LEU A 52 -1.92 -5.38 11.09
CA LEU A 52 -1.28 -6.26 10.11
C LEU A 52 -1.69 -5.94 8.67
N ALA A 53 -2.94 -5.56 8.43
CA ALA A 53 -3.41 -5.18 7.11
C ALA A 53 -2.59 -4.02 6.53
N GLN A 54 -2.35 -2.97 7.32
CA GLN A 54 -1.56 -1.83 6.88
C GLN A 54 -0.08 -2.19 6.68
N ILE A 55 0.51 -2.98 7.59
CA ILE A 55 1.90 -3.46 7.46
C ILE A 55 2.10 -4.25 6.17
N LEU A 56 1.19 -5.18 5.87
CA LEU A 56 1.26 -6.00 4.66
C LEU A 56 1.05 -5.16 3.40
N THR A 57 0.17 -4.17 3.43
CA THR A 57 -0.01 -3.24 2.30
C THR A 57 1.28 -2.47 2.00
N VAL A 58 1.94 -1.89 3.02
CA VAL A 58 3.24 -1.20 2.83
C VAL A 58 4.31 -2.18 2.31
N ARG A 59 4.33 -3.41 2.81
CA ARG A 59 5.24 -4.45 2.31
C ARG A 59 4.99 -4.80 0.84
N ARG A 60 3.74 -4.78 0.36
CA ARG A 60 3.41 -4.98 -1.06
C ARG A 60 3.97 -3.86 -1.92
N PHE A 61 3.77 -2.60 -1.51
CA PHE A 61 4.43 -1.47 -2.19
C PHE A 61 5.94 -1.69 -2.31
N GLN A 62 6.59 -2.15 -1.23
CA GLN A 62 8.02 -2.47 -1.27
C GLN A 62 8.37 -3.62 -2.23
N GLN A 63 7.53 -4.65 -2.32
CA GLN A 63 7.71 -5.77 -3.26
C GLN A 63 7.57 -5.35 -4.72
N PHE A 64 6.82 -4.29 -5.00
CA PHE A 64 6.70 -3.66 -6.32
C PHE A 64 7.77 -2.58 -6.58
N GLY A 65 8.75 -2.44 -5.69
CA GLY A 65 9.89 -1.54 -5.87
C GLY A 65 9.71 -0.13 -5.33
N HIS A 66 8.62 0.15 -4.60
CA HIS A 66 8.41 1.42 -3.90
C HIS A 66 9.12 1.44 -2.54
N ARG A 67 9.15 2.60 -1.88
CA ARG A 67 9.84 2.80 -0.60
C ARG A 67 8.91 3.22 0.52
#